data_AF-A0A851RUS5-F1
#
_entry.id   AF-A0A851RUS5-F1
#
_cell.length_a   1.000
_cell.length_b   1.000
_cell.length_c   1.000
_cell.angle_alpha   90.00
_cell.angle_beta   90.00
_cell.angle_gamma   90.00
#
_symmetry.space_group_name_H-M   'P 1'
#
loop_
_entity.id
_entity.type
_entity.pdbx_description
1 polymer ?
#
loop_
_entity_poly.entity_id
_entity_poly.type
_entity_poly.pdbx_seq_one_letter_code
_entity_poly.pdbx_strand_id
1 'polypeptide(L)'
;MRPCGAGNFSVTRYHIAEALVNREVDGEQPDAHLAAEEEGRRLEELHREAERERRKQLEKAHVRGNHALKKIQLAKDRQRLLEELEQMEAQDRMRRRQVVAQMPPQLSMPPYKRVEIEEEWQRELESAFEEMYSEDRNMKGDLILQFEPQPLPAPSNRVQDNDL
;
A
#
# COMPACT_ATOMS: atom_id res chain seq x y z
N MET A 1 -70.71 58.87 -9.14
CA MET A 1 -69.75 57.80 -8.77
C MET A 1 -70.13 57.32 -7.38
N ARG A 2 -70.66 56.09 -7.26
CA ARG A 2 -71.10 55.50 -5.98
C ARG A 2 -69.88 55.04 -5.18
N PRO A 3 -69.82 55.27 -3.85
CA PRO A 3 -68.85 54.57 -3.01
C PRO A 3 -69.29 53.12 -2.79
N CYS A 4 -68.33 52.20 -2.95
CA CYS A 4 -68.48 50.77 -2.68
C CYS A 4 -68.80 50.50 -1.19
N GLY A 5 -69.66 49.52 -0.95
CA GLY A 5 -70.22 49.18 0.35
C GLY A 5 -69.20 48.64 1.35
N ALA A 6 -69.30 49.14 2.59
CA ALA A 6 -68.90 48.36 3.76
C ALA A 6 -69.92 47.22 3.91
N GLY A 7 -69.44 45.98 3.93
CA GLY A 7 -70.27 44.80 4.11
C GLY A 7 -71.13 44.92 5.37
N ASN A 8 -72.44 44.69 5.21
CA ASN A 8 -73.38 44.61 6.31
C ASN A 8 -73.04 43.38 7.16
N PHE A 9 -72.29 43.57 8.26
CA PHE A 9 -72.20 42.54 9.30
C PHE A 9 -73.56 42.50 10.03
N SER A 10 -74.35 41.46 9.78
CA SER A 10 -75.53 41.17 10.60
C SER A 10 -75.07 40.56 11.93
N VAL A 11 -74.89 41.40 12.95
CA VAL A 11 -74.65 40.92 14.32
C VAL A 11 -75.96 40.32 14.85
N THR A 12 -76.11 39.00 14.74
CA THR A 12 -77.19 38.26 15.40
C THR A 12 -76.78 38.04 16.85
N ARG A 13 -77.33 38.85 17.76
CA ARG A 13 -77.07 38.72 19.20
C ARG A 13 -78.04 37.69 19.77
N TYR A 14 -77.65 36.42 19.78
CA TYR A 14 -78.39 35.38 20.50
C TYR A 14 -78.10 35.49 22.00
N HIS A 15 -79.13 35.61 22.83
CA HIS A 15 -79.01 35.51 24.28
C HIS A 15 -79.00 34.03 24.68
N ILE A 16 -77.81 33.45 24.79
CA ILE A 16 -77.64 32.10 25.34
C ILE A 16 -77.76 32.21 26.87
N ALA A 17 -78.60 31.38 27.49
CA ALA A 17 -78.79 31.37 28.93
C ALA A 17 -77.47 31.01 29.63
N GLU A 18 -77.11 31.74 30.70
CA GLU A 18 -75.83 31.56 31.38
C GLU A 18 -75.61 30.14 31.91
N ALA A 19 -76.68 29.43 32.27
CA ALA A 19 -76.65 28.03 32.70
C ALA A 19 -76.21 27.04 31.59
N LEU A 20 -76.29 27.45 30.32
CA LEU A 20 -75.83 26.65 29.17
C LEU A 20 -74.38 26.98 28.76
N VAL A 21 -73.76 27.95 29.44
CA VAL A 21 -72.39 28.37 29.20
C VAL A 21 -71.53 27.80 30.33
N ASN A 22 -70.64 26.86 29.99
CA ASN A 22 -69.58 26.44 30.91
C ASN A 22 -68.57 27.58 31.05
N ARG A 23 -68.76 28.39 32.08
CA ARG A 23 -67.78 29.39 32.51
C ARG A 23 -66.78 28.70 33.43
N GLU A 24 -65.50 28.94 33.18
CA GLU A 24 -64.46 28.52 34.11
C GLU A 24 -64.74 29.19 35.46
N VAL A 25 -64.66 28.42 36.55
CA VAL A 25 -64.88 28.94 37.90
C VAL A 25 -63.81 30.01 38.15
N ASP A 26 -64.17 31.15 38.73
CA ASP A 26 -63.25 32.24 39.10
C ASP A 26 -62.24 31.77 40.16
N GLY A 27 -61.31 30.90 39.77
CA GLY A 27 -60.14 30.53 40.55
C GLY A 27 -59.05 31.58 40.40
N GLU A 28 -58.12 31.63 41.35
CA GLU A 28 -56.92 32.45 41.23
C GLU A 28 -56.11 31.97 40.01
N GLN A 29 -56.23 32.69 38.89
CA GLN A 29 -55.37 32.45 37.73
C GLN A 29 -53.97 32.99 38.05
N PRO A 30 -52.92 32.15 37.95
CA PRO A 30 -51.56 32.64 38.14
C PRO A 30 -51.22 33.66 37.05
N ASP A 31 -50.35 34.60 37.39
CA ASP A 31 -49.92 35.62 36.43
C ASP A 31 -49.20 34.96 35.25
N ALA A 32 -49.83 35.03 34.07
CA ALA A 32 -49.31 34.47 32.84
C ALA A 32 -47.97 35.08 32.43
N HIS A 33 -47.70 36.33 32.84
CA HIS A 33 -46.42 36.99 32.57
C HIS A 33 -45.28 36.33 33.36
N LEU A 34 -45.48 36.01 34.63
CA LEU A 34 -44.48 35.32 35.45
C LEU A 34 -44.17 33.93 34.91
N ALA A 35 -45.20 33.17 34.53
CA ALA A 35 -45.03 31.84 33.93
C ALA A 35 -44.25 31.91 32.60
N ALA A 36 -44.53 32.91 31.77
CA ALA A 36 -43.81 33.12 30.51
C ALA A 36 -42.34 33.52 30.72
N GLU A 37 -42.04 34.34 31.73
CA GLU A 37 -40.66 34.72 32.08
C GLU A 37 -39.84 33.52 32.56
N GLU A 38 -40.43 32.65 33.40
CA GLU A 38 -39.77 31.45 33.88
C GLU A 38 -39.46 30.47 32.74
N GLU A 39 -40.40 30.23 31.84
CA GLU A 39 -40.18 29.41 30.64
C GLU A 39 -39.17 30.03 29.69
N GLY A 40 -39.17 31.37 29.55
CA GLY A 40 -38.15 32.09 28.79
C GLY A 40 -36.73 31.80 29.31
N ARG A 41 -36.54 31.84 30.63
CA ARG A 41 -35.26 31.51 31.27
C ARG A 41 -34.87 30.05 31.03
N ARG A 42 -35.81 29.11 31.15
CA ARG A 42 -35.57 27.68 30.87
C ARG A 42 -35.12 27.45 29.42
N LEU A 43 -35.79 28.08 28.46
CA LEU A 43 -35.43 27.98 27.04
C LEU A 43 -34.06 28.60 26.74
N GLU A 44 -33.72 29.72 27.36
CA GLU A 44 -32.39 30.31 27.23
C GLU A 44 -31.28 29.39 27.75
N GLU A 45 -31.50 28.73 28.90
CA GLU A 45 -30.56 27.76 29.46
C GLU A 45 -30.37 26.56 28.53
N LEU A 46 -31.47 25.97 28.05
CA LEU A 46 -31.45 24.88 27.08
C LEU A 46 -30.71 25.27 25.79
N HIS A 47 -30.97 26.48 25.27
CA HIS A 47 -30.28 26.97 24.09
C HIS A 47 -28.77 27.12 24.33
N ARG A 48 -28.38 27.67 25.50
CA ARG A 48 -26.95 27.79 25.87
C ARG A 48 -26.29 26.43 25.98
N GLU A 49 -26.97 25.43 26.54
CA GLU A 49 -26.46 24.06 26.62
C GLU A 49 -26.31 23.41 25.26
N ALA A 50 -27.33 23.50 24.39
CA ALA A 50 -27.29 22.98 23.03
C ALA A 50 -26.11 23.57 22.23
N GLU A 51 -25.87 24.88 22.35
CA GLU A 51 -24.72 25.53 21.72
C GLU A 51 -23.38 25.05 22.28
N ARG A 52 -23.27 24.82 23.60
CA ARG A 52 -22.07 24.22 24.20
C ARG A 52 -21.84 22.80 23.70
N GLU A 53 -22.88 21.99 23.60
CA GLU A 53 -22.78 20.62 23.08
C GLU A 53 -22.37 20.59 21.61
N ARG A 54 -22.98 21.45 20.79
CA ARG A 54 -22.62 21.61 19.39
C ARG A 54 -21.14 21.95 19.23
N ARG A 55 -20.61 22.88 20.01
CA ARG A 55 -19.17 23.23 20.01
C ARG A 55 -18.30 22.02 20.37
N LYS A 56 -18.64 21.30 21.45
CA LYS A 56 -17.93 20.08 21.86
C LYS A 56 -17.94 19.01 20.76
N GLN A 57 -19.06 18.84 20.07
CA GLN A 57 -19.17 17.87 18.98
C GLN A 57 -18.28 18.26 17.79
N LEU A 58 -18.27 19.54 17.42
CA LEU A 58 -17.41 20.07 16.35
C LEU A 58 -15.93 19.89 16.68
N GLU A 59 -15.52 20.21 17.91
CA GLU A 59 -14.14 20.00 18.37
C GLU A 59 -13.75 18.51 18.31
N LYS A 60 -14.62 17.62 18.80
CA LYS A 60 -14.38 16.17 18.72
C LYS A 60 -14.27 15.69 17.27
N ALA A 61 -15.15 16.16 16.38
CA ALA A 61 -15.10 15.82 14.97
C ALA A 61 -13.80 16.34 14.32
N HIS A 62 -13.38 17.56 14.64
CA HIS A 62 -12.14 18.15 14.15
C HIS A 62 -10.91 17.37 14.60
N VAL A 63 -10.83 16.99 15.88
CA VAL A 63 -9.70 16.20 16.41
C VAL A 63 -9.65 14.83 15.73
N ARG A 64 -10.80 14.15 15.59
CA ARG A 64 -10.88 12.85 14.91
C ARG A 64 -10.48 12.95 13.45
N GLY A 65 -10.95 13.98 12.74
CA GLY A 65 -10.63 14.26 11.34
C GLY A 65 -9.14 14.49 11.14
N ASN A 66 -8.53 15.36 11.96
CA ASN A 66 -7.09 15.61 11.92
C ASN A 66 -6.27 14.34 12.19
N HIS A 67 -6.67 13.55 13.18
CA HIS A 67 -5.98 12.29 13.50
C HIS A 67 -6.06 11.28 12.35
N ALA A 68 -7.24 11.13 11.75
CA ALA A 68 -7.44 10.26 10.59
C ALA A 68 -6.60 10.72 9.39
N LEU A 69 -6.59 12.02 9.11
CA LEU A 69 -5.79 12.61 8.03
C LEU A 69 -4.29 12.36 8.25
N LYS A 70 -3.79 12.58 9.47
CA LYS A 70 -2.38 12.33 9.83
C LYS A 70 -2.01 10.85 9.62
N LYS A 71 -2.89 9.91 9.99
CA LYS A 71 -2.66 8.48 9.74
C LYS A 71 -2.56 8.16 8.25
N ILE A 72 -3.43 8.74 7.43
CA ILE A 72 -3.42 8.54 5.98
C ILE A 72 -2.13 9.10 5.38
N GLN A 73 -1.71 10.30 5.78
CA GLN A 73 -0.45 10.90 5.34
C GLN A 73 0.75 10.01 5.72
N LEU A 74 0.84 9.59 6.99
CA LEU A 74 1.91 8.69 7.44
C LEU A 74 1.94 7.35 6.68
N ALA A 75 0.78 6.80 6.34
CA ALA A 75 0.70 5.57 5.54
C ALA A 75 1.23 5.79 4.12
N LYS A 76 0.88 6.92 3.49
CA LYS A 76 1.41 7.30 2.17
C LYS A 76 2.92 7.53 2.21
N ASP A 77 3.41 8.25 3.20
CA ASP A 77 4.85 8.52 3.36
C ASP A 77 5.62 7.22 3.59
N ARG A 78 5.09 6.31 4.42
CA ARG A 78 5.68 4.98 4.62
C ARG A 78 5.76 4.20 3.31
N GLN A 79 4.68 4.18 2.53
CA GLN A 79 4.66 3.47 1.25
C GLN A 79 5.72 4.04 0.31
N ARG A 80 5.78 5.37 0.17
CA ARG A 80 6.79 6.05 -0.65
C ARG A 80 8.21 5.68 -0.21
N LEU A 81 8.49 5.67 1.09
CA LEU A 81 9.82 5.30 1.62
C LEU A 81 10.18 3.84 1.31
N LEU A 82 9.21 2.92 1.33
CA LEU A 82 9.45 1.52 0.97
C LEU A 82 9.76 1.37 -0.51
N GLU A 83 9.04 2.08 -1.38
CA GLU A 83 9.31 2.11 -2.82
C GLU A 83 10.70 2.69 -3.13
N GLU A 84 11.09 3.79 -2.45
CA GLU A 84 12.42 4.39 -2.57
C GLU A 84 13.53 3.42 -2.07
N LEU A 85 13.28 2.70 -0.97
CA LEU A 85 14.21 1.70 -0.43
C LEU A 85 14.42 0.54 -1.41
N GLU A 86 13.34 0.00 -1.97
CA GLU A 86 13.41 -1.10 -2.94
C GLU A 86 14.22 -0.69 -4.18
N GLN A 87 14.03 0.54 -4.67
CA GLN A 87 14.82 1.07 -5.79
C GLN A 87 16.30 1.15 -5.44
N MET A 88 16.65 1.63 -4.25
CA MET A 88 18.04 1.70 -3.80
C MET A 88 18.68 0.31 -3.66
N GLU A 89 17.95 -0.66 -3.11
CA GLU A 89 18.41 -2.05 -3.00
C GLU A 89 18.63 -2.69 -4.38
N ALA A 90 17.72 -2.45 -5.33
CA ALA A 90 17.85 -2.93 -6.70
C ALA A 90 19.07 -2.34 -7.40
N GLN A 91 19.27 -1.02 -7.28
CA GLN A 91 20.45 -0.33 -7.81
C GLN A 91 21.74 -0.85 -7.16
N ASP A 92 21.75 -1.08 -5.86
CA ASP A 92 22.92 -1.59 -5.16
C ASP A 92 23.26 -3.01 -5.59
N ARG A 93 22.25 -3.88 -5.70
CA ARG A 93 22.41 -5.23 -6.23
C ARG A 93 22.96 -5.21 -7.65
N MET A 94 22.48 -4.31 -8.50
CA MET A 94 22.98 -4.14 -9.86
C MET A 94 24.45 -3.71 -9.87
N ARG A 95 24.83 -2.72 -9.06
CA ARG A 95 26.23 -2.30 -8.91
C ARG A 95 27.11 -3.45 -8.44
N ARG A 96 26.70 -4.20 -7.41
CA ARG A 96 27.46 -5.36 -6.91
C ARG A 96 27.62 -6.44 -7.97
N ARG A 97 26.56 -6.76 -8.72
CA ARG A 97 26.63 -7.70 -9.86
C ARG A 97 27.62 -7.24 -10.92
N GLN A 98 27.62 -5.96 -11.26
CA GLN A 98 28.57 -5.39 -12.21
C GLN A 98 30.02 -5.52 -11.72
N VAL A 99 30.27 -5.28 -10.43
CA VAL A 99 31.59 -5.48 -9.83
C VAL A 99 32.02 -6.95 -9.87
N VAL A 100 31.14 -7.88 -9.46
CA VAL A 100 31.43 -9.33 -9.49
C VAL A 100 31.67 -9.83 -10.91
N ALA A 101 30.96 -9.30 -11.91
CA ALA A 101 31.18 -9.64 -13.31
C ALA A 101 32.54 -9.18 -13.85
N GLN A 102 33.12 -8.12 -13.28
CA GLN A 102 34.48 -7.66 -13.62
C GLN A 102 35.57 -8.39 -12.81
N MET A 103 35.20 -9.18 -11.80
CA MET A 103 36.17 -9.92 -10.99
C MET A 103 36.66 -11.18 -11.72
N PRO A 104 37.94 -11.55 -11.51
CA PRO A 104 38.47 -12.80 -12.04
C PRO A 104 37.63 -14.01 -11.59
N PRO A 105 37.39 -15.02 -12.47
CA PRO A 105 36.61 -16.22 -12.15
C PRO A 105 37.16 -16.99 -10.94
N GLN A 106 38.48 -16.89 -10.70
CA GLN A 106 39.12 -17.53 -9.55
C GLN A 106 38.68 -16.95 -8.20
N LEU A 107 38.08 -15.75 -8.18
CA LEU A 107 37.57 -15.08 -6.99
C LEU A 107 36.04 -15.05 -6.95
N SER A 108 35.39 -15.00 -8.11
CA SER A 108 33.93 -14.89 -8.21
C SER A 108 33.20 -16.23 -8.27
N MET A 109 33.82 -17.30 -8.81
CA MET A 109 33.18 -18.61 -8.91
C MET A 109 33.51 -19.52 -7.73
N PRO A 110 32.52 -20.21 -7.14
CA PRO A 110 32.78 -21.25 -6.15
C PRO A 110 33.71 -22.35 -6.71
N PRO A 111 34.55 -22.99 -5.89
CA PRO A 111 35.51 -23.99 -6.36
C PRO A 111 34.85 -25.19 -7.03
N TYR A 112 33.70 -25.66 -6.52
CA TYR A 112 32.97 -26.78 -7.12
C TYR A 112 32.49 -26.48 -8.55
N LYS A 113 32.07 -25.23 -8.83
CA LYS A 113 31.70 -24.80 -10.19
C LYS A 113 32.86 -24.83 -11.17
N ARG A 114 34.08 -24.60 -10.68
CA ARG A 114 35.27 -24.68 -11.53
C ARG A 114 35.55 -26.13 -11.92
N VAL A 115 35.44 -27.05 -10.96
CA VAL A 115 35.61 -28.49 -11.21
C VAL A 115 34.55 -28.99 -12.19
N GLU A 116 33.29 -28.59 -12.03
CA GLU A 116 32.21 -28.93 -12.98
C GLU A 116 32.55 -28.49 -14.43
N ILE A 117 33.09 -27.28 -14.61
CA ILE A 117 33.48 -26.75 -15.93
C ILE A 117 34.64 -27.54 -16.54
N GLU A 118 35.65 -27.89 -15.75
CA GLU A 118 36.77 -28.70 -16.21
C GLU A 118 36.31 -30.11 -16.62
N GLU A 119 35.42 -30.73 -15.83
CA GLU A 119 34.83 -32.03 -16.16
C GLU A 119 33.92 -31.98 -17.40
N GLU A 120 33.15 -30.91 -17.58
CA GLU A 120 32.37 -30.67 -18.80
C GLU A 120 33.28 -30.52 -20.02
N TRP A 121 34.36 -29.75 -19.90
CA TRP A 121 35.34 -29.61 -20.98
C TRP A 121 36.01 -30.95 -21.33
N GLN A 122 36.38 -31.75 -20.31
CA GLN A 122 36.90 -33.10 -20.54
C GLN A 122 35.89 -33.98 -21.28
N ARG A 123 34.61 -33.96 -20.87
CA ARG A 123 33.55 -34.72 -21.54
C ARG A 123 33.33 -34.29 -22.99
N GLU A 124 33.37 -32.99 -23.28
CA GLU A 124 33.26 -32.48 -24.65
C GLU A 124 34.42 -32.97 -25.53
N LEU A 125 35.64 -32.99 -24.99
CA LEU A 125 36.81 -33.54 -25.69
C LEU A 125 36.68 -35.05 -25.95
N GLU A 126 36.25 -35.82 -24.94
CA GLU A 126 35.98 -37.25 -25.08
C GLU A 126 34.92 -37.52 -26.17
N SER A 127 33.85 -36.73 -26.18
CA SER A 127 32.79 -36.81 -27.19
C SER A 127 33.30 -36.48 -28.59
N ALA A 128 34.10 -35.42 -28.75
CA ALA A 128 34.67 -35.04 -30.05
C ALA A 128 35.64 -36.11 -30.58
N PHE A 129 36.40 -36.74 -29.69
CA PHE A 129 37.27 -37.86 -30.05
C PHE A 129 36.47 -39.09 -30.49
N GLU A 130 35.42 -39.44 -29.75
CA GLU A 130 34.53 -40.55 -30.10
C GLU A 130 33.85 -40.30 -31.45
N GLU A 131 33.40 -39.07 -31.73
CA GLU A 131 32.82 -38.69 -33.01
C GLU A 131 33.80 -38.88 -34.17
N MET A 132 35.02 -38.32 -34.07
CA MET A 132 36.08 -38.49 -35.07
C MET A 132 36.39 -39.97 -35.35
N TYR A 133 36.48 -40.80 -34.31
CA TYR A 133 36.80 -42.22 -34.45
C TYR A 133 35.60 -43.06 -34.95
N SER A 134 34.38 -42.62 -34.66
CA SER A 134 33.13 -43.27 -35.11
C SER A 134 32.84 -42.98 -36.58
N GLU A 135 33.13 -41.76 -37.04
CA GLU A 135 33.02 -41.39 -38.46
C GLU A 135 33.99 -42.19 -39.34
N ASP A 136 35.22 -42.41 -38.86
CA ASP A 136 36.24 -43.22 -39.55
C ASP A 136 35.85 -44.71 -39.66
N ARG A 137 35.12 -45.24 -38.67
CA ARG A 137 34.62 -46.63 -38.71
C ARG A 137 33.46 -46.85 -39.67
N ASN A 138 32.72 -45.82 -40.04
CA ASN A 138 31.65 -45.92 -41.02
C ASN A 138 32.14 -45.84 -42.48
N MET A 139 33.44 -45.54 -42.72
CA MET A 139 33.97 -45.38 -44.07
C MET A 139 34.75 -46.57 -44.62
N LYS A 140 35.38 -47.45 -43.82
CA LYS A 140 36.04 -48.67 -44.36
C LYS A 140 36.08 -49.81 -43.36
N GLY A 141 35.32 -50.87 -43.63
CA GLY A 141 35.46 -52.18 -42.98
C GLY A 141 36.80 -52.89 -43.23
N ASP A 142 37.80 -52.25 -43.84
CA ASP A 142 39.08 -52.86 -44.22
C ASP A 142 40.33 -52.01 -43.90
N LEU A 143 40.23 -50.86 -43.22
CA LEU A 143 41.40 -50.07 -42.86
C LEU A 143 41.60 -50.06 -41.34
N ILE A 144 42.36 -51.04 -40.84
CA ILE A 144 42.91 -51.00 -39.49
C ILE A 144 43.87 -49.80 -39.46
N LEU A 145 43.39 -48.66 -38.93
CA LEU A 145 44.19 -47.48 -38.68
C LEU A 145 45.17 -47.80 -37.54
N GLN A 146 46.31 -48.40 -37.88
CA GLN A 146 47.44 -48.58 -36.97
C GLN A 146 48.05 -47.21 -36.71
N PHE A 147 47.58 -46.52 -35.69
CA PHE A 147 48.37 -45.46 -35.08
C PHE A 147 49.57 -46.11 -34.41
N GLU A 148 50.74 -46.07 -35.05
CA GLU A 148 51.99 -46.18 -34.31
C GLU A 148 52.04 -44.98 -33.35
N PRO A 149 52.03 -45.18 -32.02
CA PRO A 149 52.16 -44.08 -31.10
C PRO A 149 53.53 -43.44 -31.36
N GLN A 150 53.52 -42.19 -31.81
CA GLN A 150 54.76 -41.43 -31.93
C GLN A 150 55.43 -41.45 -30.54
N PRO A 151 56.68 -41.95 -30.43
CA PRO A 151 57.30 -42.14 -29.13
C PRO A 151 57.35 -40.79 -28.42
N LEU A 152 56.79 -40.74 -27.21
CA LEU A 152 56.81 -39.55 -26.38
C LEU A 152 58.27 -39.08 -26.28
N PRO A 153 58.55 -37.77 -26.49
CA PRO A 153 59.89 -37.25 -26.33
C PRO A 153 60.42 -37.65 -24.95
N ALA A 154 61.62 -38.22 -24.91
CA ALA A 154 62.24 -38.66 -23.68
C ALA A 154 62.23 -37.51 -22.65
N PRO A 155 61.91 -37.79 -21.38
CA PRO A 155 61.82 -36.74 -20.37
C PRO A 155 63.12 -35.94 -20.37
N SER A 156 62.99 -34.63 -20.67
CA SER A 156 64.11 -33.71 -20.61
C SER A 156 64.58 -33.65 -19.16
N ASN A 157 65.66 -34.35 -18.85
CA ASN A 157 66.43 -34.18 -17.62
C ASN A 157 67.17 -32.83 -17.66
N ARG A 158 66.41 -31.75 -17.57
CA ARG A 158 66.85 -30.38 -17.31
C ARG A 158 65.65 -29.62 -16.75
N VAL A 159 65.66 -28.93 -15.62
CA VAL A 159 66.63 -28.60 -14.56
C VAL A 159 65.75 -28.10 -13.38
N GLN A 160 66.33 -28.16 -12.18
CA GLN A 160 65.94 -27.56 -10.90
C GLN A 160 65.11 -26.25 -10.89
N ASP A 161 64.45 -26.07 -9.73
CA ASP A 161 63.97 -24.83 -9.09
C ASP A 161 62.74 -24.12 -9.66
N ASN A 162 61.66 -24.10 -8.86
CA ASN A 162 61.50 -23.03 -7.86
C ASN A 162 60.47 -23.46 -6.79
N ASP A 163 60.95 -23.61 -5.55
CA ASP A 163 60.16 -23.34 -4.35
C ASP A 163 59.84 -21.84 -4.32
N LEU A 164 58.54 -21.47 -4.37
CA LEU A 164 57.95 -20.29 -3.73
C LEU A 164 56.42 -20.30 -3.82
#